data_AF-A0A0C9Z6I2-F1
#
_entry.id   AF-A0A0C9Z6I2-F1
#
_cell.length_a   1.000
_cell.length_b   1.000
_cell.length_c   1.000
_cell.angle_alpha   90.00
_cell.angle_beta   90.00
_cell.angle_gamma   90.00
#
_symmetry.space_group_name_H-M   'P 1'
#
loop_
_entity.id
_entity.type
_entity.pdbx_description
1 polymer ?
#
loop_
_entity_poly.entity_id
_entity_poly.type
_entity_poly.pdbx_seq_one_letter_code
_entity_poly.pdbx_strand_id
1 'polypeptide(L)'
;MPDVSALQERCNVLEQQLTKVTMERDTVKSLFDQLASAVQIPLADPSNLAGLPFYLEKPNEKPPTRNSHPSVRFWRQQDYEEWLDTPEALISSNGKYSFLEDEDGKSLPADTLKAIRKAIRAGWTELVNRNMAPKTWGKASASARQIFHRILQRDFPLFKLAENGWKLEYLCTKTYSAWSKHHLDDNGHWKKVIKDEDGADSDSDS
;
A
#
# COMPACT_ATOMS: atom_id res chain seq x y z
N MET A 1 -46.16 -41.21 12.18
CA MET A 1 -45.73 -39.80 12.24
C MET A 1 -44.36 -39.70 12.91
N PRO A 2 -43.25 -39.84 12.17
CA PRO A 2 -41.88 -39.75 12.71
C PRO A 2 -41.23 -38.36 12.60
N ASP A 3 -41.89 -37.40 11.95
CA ASP A 3 -41.29 -36.13 11.52
C ASP A 3 -41.18 -35.09 12.65
N VAL A 4 -42.14 -35.08 13.57
CA VAL A 4 -42.22 -34.09 14.66
C VAL A 4 -41.09 -34.27 15.67
N SER A 5 -40.69 -35.51 15.98
CA SER A 5 -39.61 -35.78 16.94
C SER A 5 -38.24 -35.38 16.40
N ALA A 6 -37.99 -35.61 15.11
CA ALA A 6 -36.74 -35.22 14.46
C ALA A 6 -36.62 -33.70 14.30
N LEU A 7 -37.74 -33.01 14.04
CA LEU A 7 -37.80 -31.54 14.04
C LEU A 7 -37.50 -30.97 15.43
N GLN A 8 -38.09 -31.54 16.48
CA GLN A 8 -37.85 -31.09 17.86
C GLN A 8 -36.37 -31.23 18.25
N GLU A 9 -35.74 -32.36 17.89
CA GLU A 9 -34.32 -32.59 18.17
C GLU A 9 -33.43 -31.58 17.45
N ARG A 10 -33.73 -31.26 16.18
CA ARG A 10 -33.02 -30.22 15.42
C ARG A 10 -33.18 -28.83 16.03
N CYS A 11 -34.38 -28.47 16.49
CA CYS A 11 -34.63 -27.21 17.19
C CYS A 11 -33.77 -27.11 18.46
N ASN A 12 -33.76 -28.16 19.28
CA ASN A 12 -32.96 -28.19 20.50
C ASN A 12 -31.45 -28.03 20.21
N VAL A 13 -30.94 -28.67 19.16
CA VAL A 13 -29.53 -28.54 18.74
C VAL A 13 -29.21 -27.12 18.27
N LEU A 14 -30.09 -26.49 17.50
CA LEU A 14 -29.90 -25.12 17.03
C LEU A 14 -29.90 -24.11 18.18
N GLU A 15 -30.76 -24.29 19.19
CA GLU A 15 -30.78 -23.46 20.39
C GLU A 15 -29.46 -23.58 21.19
N GLN A 16 -28.91 -24.79 21.31
CA GLN A 16 -27.60 -25.00 21.93
C GLN A 16 -26.47 -24.34 21.13
N GLN A 17 -26.52 -24.38 19.80
CA GLN A 17 -25.52 -23.69 18.97
C GLN A 17 -25.64 -22.17 19.07
N LEU A 18 -26.87 -21.63 19.07
CA LEU A 18 -27.11 -20.19 19.18
C LEU A 18 -26.59 -19.63 20.51
N THR A 19 -26.84 -20.35 21.61
CA THR A 19 -26.35 -19.96 22.94
C THR A 19 -24.84 -19.98 23.01
N LYS A 20 -24.19 -21.01 22.46
CA LYS A 20 -22.73 -21.10 22.36
C LYS A 20 -22.13 -19.92 21.56
N VAL A 21 -22.64 -19.67 20.35
CA VAL A 21 -22.14 -18.58 19.49
C VAL A 21 -22.35 -17.21 20.14
N THR A 22 -23.46 -17.03 20.87
CA THR A 22 -23.73 -15.80 21.61
C THR A 22 -22.69 -15.57 22.70
N MET A 23 -22.37 -16.61 23.49
CA MET A 23 -21.34 -16.53 24.53
C MET A 23 -19.95 -16.24 23.95
N GLU A 24 -19.59 -16.88 22.83
CA GLU A 24 -18.31 -16.63 22.15
C GLU A 24 -18.23 -15.18 21.66
N ARG A 25 -19.28 -14.69 20.99
CA ARG A 25 -19.37 -13.29 20.53
C ARG A 25 -19.21 -12.30 21.69
N ASP A 26 -19.91 -12.54 22.79
CA ASP A 26 -19.89 -11.63 23.94
C ASP A 26 -18.52 -11.64 24.63
N THR A 27 -17.86 -12.80 24.68
CA THR A 27 -16.48 -12.93 25.17
C THR A 27 -15.50 -12.15 24.30
N VAL A 28 -15.58 -12.31 22.96
CA VAL A 28 -14.73 -11.58 22.02
C VAL A 28 -14.95 -10.07 22.14
N LYS A 29 -16.21 -9.64 22.25
CA LYS A 29 -16.56 -8.23 22.43
C LYS A 29 -15.96 -7.67 23.72
N SER A 30 -16.08 -8.40 24.83
CA SER A 30 -15.50 -8.00 26.11
C SER A 30 -13.98 -7.88 26.05
N LEU A 31 -13.29 -8.84 25.40
CA LEU A 31 -11.82 -8.78 25.26
C LEU A 31 -11.39 -7.61 24.35
N PHE A 32 -12.16 -7.34 23.30
CA PHE A 32 -11.93 -6.19 22.43
C PHE A 32 -12.12 -4.87 23.18
N ASP A 33 -13.19 -4.73 23.97
CA ASP A 33 -13.45 -3.53 24.77
C ASP A 33 -12.34 -3.29 25.81
N GLN A 34 -11.84 -4.37 26.45
CA GLN A 34 -10.70 -4.29 27.37
C GLN A 34 -9.42 -3.83 26.67
N LEU A 35 -9.13 -4.39 25.49
CA LEU A 35 -7.96 -3.99 24.70
C LEU A 35 -8.09 -2.54 24.20
N ALA A 36 -9.26 -2.15 23.69
CA ALA A 36 -9.53 -0.80 23.21
C ALA A 36 -9.37 0.24 24.34
N SER A 37 -9.85 -0.09 25.54
CA SER A 37 -9.66 0.73 26.74
C SER A 37 -8.19 0.85 27.13
N ALA A 38 -7.44 -0.26 27.15
CA ALA A 38 -6.01 -0.26 27.48
C ALA A 38 -5.16 0.54 26.49
N VAL A 39 -5.53 0.55 25.21
CA VAL A 39 -4.79 1.22 24.12
C VAL A 39 -5.28 2.66 23.89
N GLN A 40 -6.28 3.15 24.65
CA GLN A 40 -6.89 4.48 24.46
C GLN A 40 -7.39 4.70 23.03
N ILE A 41 -7.85 3.64 22.37
CA ILE A 41 -8.42 3.73 21.02
C ILE A 41 -9.85 4.28 21.18
N PRO A 42 -10.22 5.40 20.53
CA PRO A 42 -11.61 5.86 20.52
C PRO A 42 -12.48 4.72 19.97
N LEU A 43 -13.45 4.27 20.78
CA LEU A 43 -14.32 3.14 20.48
C LEU A 43 -15.18 3.47 19.25
N ALA A 44 -14.71 3.08 18.06
CA ALA A 44 -15.50 3.09 16.84
C ALA A 44 -16.04 1.68 16.58
N ASP A 45 -17.32 1.63 16.19
CA ASP A 45 -18.13 0.46 15.85
C ASP A 45 -17.32 -0.72 15.24
N PRO A 46 -17.40 -1.94 15.82
CA PRO A 46 -16.68 -3.13 15.33
C PRO A 46 -17.07 -3.57 13.92
N SER A 47 -18.13 -3.01 13.33
CA SER A 47 -18.49 -3.20 11.92
C SER A 47 -17.54 -2.47 10.95
N ASN A 48 -16.70 -1.56 11.45
CA ASN A 48 -15.71 -0.77 10.68
C ASN A 48 -14.26 -1.27 10.85
N LEU A 49 -14.05 -2.54 11.22
CA LEU A 49 -12.70 -3.12 11.35
C LEU A 49 -11.90 -3.17 10.04
N ALA A 50 -12.49 -2.79 8.91
CA ALA A 50 -11.75 -2.47 7.68
C ALA A 50 -10.91 -1.17 7.78
N GLY A 51 -11.02 -0.42 8.89
CA GLY A 51 -10.47 0.92 9.04
C GLY A 51 -9.76 1.21 10.36
N LEU A 52 -9.31 0.21 11.13
CA LEU A 52 -8.45 0.50 12.28
C LEU A 52 -7.17 1.22 11.82
N PRO A 53 -6.75 2.30 12.51
CA PRO A 53 -5.63 3.12 12.10
C PRO A 53 -4.34 2.30 12.25
N PHE A 54 -3.77 1.92 11.11
CA PHE A 54 -2.39 1.47 11.01
C PHE A 54 -1.48 2.58 11.59
N TYR A 55 -1.16 2.42 12.87
CA TYR A 55 -0.13 3.07 13.67
C TYR A 55 -0.19 4.60 13.77
N LEU A 56 -0.36 5.08 15.01
CA LEU A 56 0.08 6.36 15.56
C LEU A 56 0.85 7.23 14.54
N GLU A 57 0.12 8.02 13.76
CA GLU A 57 0.70 9.23 13.19
C GLU A 57 1.19 10.04 14.38
N LYS A 58 2.49 10.36 14.43
CA LYS A 58 3.02 11.37 15.35
C LYS A 58 2.08 12.57 15.23
N PRO A 59 1.30 12.91 16.27
CA PRO A 59 0.48 14.09 16.17
C PRO A 59 1.45 15.26 16.10
N ASN A 60 1.24 16.16 15.13
CA ASN A 60 1.65 17.57 15.23
C ASN A 60 2.99 18.02 14.61
N GLU A 61 3.56 17.35 13.61
CA GLU A 61 4.52 18.04 12.71
C GLU A 61 3.74 18.79 11.63
N LYS A 62 3.84 20.13 11.63
CA LYS A 62 3.25 20.96 10.57
C LYS A 62 3.73 20.45 9.21
N PRO A 63 2.85 20.27 8.22
CA PRO A 63 3.26 19.86 6.88
C PRO A 63 4.37 20.78 6.38
N PRO A 64 5.45 20.23 5.78
CA PRO A 64 6.50 21.06 5.24
C PRO A 64 5.91 21.92 4.11
N THR A 65 6.25 23.20 4.14
CA THR A 65 5.83 24.19 3.15
C THR A 65 7.05 24.75 2.42
N ARG A 66 6.82 25.35 1.26
CA ARG A 66 7.87 26.05 0.49
C ARG A 66 8.66 27.06 1.33
N ASN A 67 8.01 27.74 2.26
CA ASN A 67 8.67 28.69 3.15
C ASN A 67 9.58 28.02 4.18
N SER A 68 9.22 26.81 4.64
CA SER A 68 10.04 26.05 5.60
C SER A 68 11.24 25.35 4.96
N HIS A 69 11.16 25.00 3.67
CA HIS A 69 12.27 24.42 2.91
C HIS A 69 12.44 25.17 1.58
N PRO A 70 13.00 26.40 1.63
CA PRO A 70 13.13 27.25 0.44
C PRO A 70 14.13 26.71 -0.59
N SER A 71 15.03 25.82 -0.18
CA SER A 71 16.03 25.20 -1.07
C SER A 71 15.42 24.17 -2.03
N VAL A 72 14.30 23.54 -1.64
CA VAL A 72 13.59 22.57 -2.48
C VAL A 72 12.96 23.30 -3.66
N ARG A 73 13.29 22.88 -4.89
CA ARG A 73 12.88 23.56 -6.11
C ARG A 73 11.52 23.08 -6.58
N PHE A 74 11.32 21.77 -6.55
CA PHE A 74 10.19 21.12 -7.22
C PHE A 74 9.04 20.82 -6.26
N TRP A 75 8.40 21.88 -5.77
CA TRP A 75 7.23 21.74 -4.88
C TRP A 75 5.99 21.29 -5.64
N ARG A 76 5.82 21.74 -6.89
CA ARG A 76 4.77 21.31 -7.82
C ARG A 76 5.36 20.60 -9.02
N GLN A 77 4.54 19.78 -9.68
CA GLN A 77 4.94 19.11 -10.93
C GLN A 77 5.31 20.13 -12.02
N GLN A 78 4.57 21.23 -12.10
CA GLN A 78 4.85 22.31 -13.05
C GLN A 78 6.24 22.92 -12.86
N ASP A 79 6.69 23.11 -11.61
CA ASP A 79 8.03 23.66 -11.34
C ASP A 79 9.13 22.75 -11.92
N TYR A 80 8.89 21.43 -11.96
CA TYR A 80 9.79 20.46 -12.58
C TYR A 80 9.69 20.44 -14.10
N GLU A 81 8.48 20.53 -14.66
CA GLU A 81 8.27 20.57 -16.10
C GLU A 81 8.91 21.81 -16.74
N GLU A 82 8.75 22.98 -16.13
CA GLU A 82 9.41 24.21 -16.57
C GLU A 82 10.94 24.10 -16.50
N TRP A 83 11.45 23.39 -15.50
CA TRP A 83 12.89 23.16 -15.38
C TRP A 83 13.45 22.22 -16.46
N LEU A 84 12.66 21.28 -16.98
CA LEU A 84 13.12 20.36 -18.03
C LEU A 84 13.53 21.08 -19.32
N ASP A 85 13.03 22.29 -19.55
CA ASP A 85 13.37 23.11 -20.71
C ASP A 85 14.69 23.91 -20.53
N THR A 86 15.30 23.85 -19.33
CA THR A 86 16.54 24.57 -19.03
C THR A 86 17.80 23.78 -19.41
N PRO A 87 18.93 24.45 -19.71
CA PRO A 87 20.21 23.77 -19.97
C PRO A 87 20.69 22.93 -18.77
N GLU A 88 20.31 23.32 -17.55
CA GLU A 88 20.63 22.60 -16.31
C GLU A 88 20.05 21.19 -16.29
N ALA A 89 18.86 21.00 -16.89
CA ALA A 89 18.23 19.69 -16.97
C ALA A 89 19.01 18.69 -17.81
N LEU A 90 19.74 19.16 -18.83
CA LEU A 90 20.58 18.32 -19.69
C LEU A 90 21.79 17.73 -18.95
N ILE A 91 22.28 18.41 -17.91
CA ILE A 91 23.49 18.05 -17.16
C ILE A 91 23.15 17.24 -15.89
N SER A 92 21.86 17.10 -15.57
CA SER A 92 21.42 16.40 -14.36
C SER A 92 21.81 14.92 -14.34
N SER A 93 22.62 14.53 -13.35
CA SER A 93 23.13 13.16 -13.17
C SER A 93 22.07 12.13 -12.83
N ASN A 94 20.92 12.55 -12.30
CA ASN A 94 19.89 11.64 -11.77
C ASN A 94 18.86 11.21 -12.83
N GLY A 95 19.03 11.65 -14.08
CA GLY A 95 18.18 11.29 -15.21
C GLY A 95 16.70 11.49 -14.89
N LYS A 96 15.90 10.42 -15.00
CA LYS A 96 14.45 10.45 -14.75
C LYS A 96 14.04 10.67 -13.28
N TYR A 97 14.99 10.75 -12.35
CA TYR A 97 14.75 10.99 -10.91
C TYR A 97 15.25 12.36 -10.45
N SER A 98 15.56 13.26 -11.39
CA SER A 98 16.05 14.62 -11.13
C SER A 98 15.11 15.48 -10.28
N PHE A 99 13.81 15.18 -10.28
CA PHE A 99 12.83 15.83 -9.41
C PHE A 99 12.89 15.42 -7.94
N LEU A 100 13.67 14.37 -7.61
CA LEU A 100 13.85 13.92 -6.23
C LEU A 100 15.03 14.65 -5.61
N GLU A 101 14.68 15.57 -4.71
CA GLU A 101 15.60 16.41 -3.95
C GLU A 101 15.50 16.07 -2.47
N ASP A 102 16.61 16.23 -1.75
CA ASP A 102 16.61 16.26 -0.29
C ASP A 102 16.11 17.61 0.26
N GLU A 103 16.15 17.77 1.58
CA GLU A 103 15.72 19.00 2.27
C GLU A 103 16.54 20.24 1.88
N ASP A 104 17.78 20.04 1.42
CA ASP A 104 18.68 21.09 0.95
C ASP A 104 18.53 21.38 -0.55
N GLY A 105 17.57 20.74 -1.25
CA GLY A 105 17.38 20.91 -2.69
C GLY A 105 18.44 20.20 -3.54
N LYS A 106 19.20 19.26 -2.98
CA LYS A 106 20.25 18.53 -3.70
C LYS A 106 19.73 17.22 -4.28
N SER A 107 20.33 16.84 -5.39
CA SER A 107 20.15 15.53 -6.01
C SER A 107 20.47 14.40 -5.05
N LEU A 108 19.57 13.42 -4.96
CA LEU A 108 19.79 12.23 -4.13
C LEU A 108 20.96 11.36 -4.65
N PRO A 109 21.76 10.75 -3.75
CA PRO A 109 22.80 9.82 -4.15
C PRO A 109 22.21 8.51 -4.71
N ALA A 110 22.99 7.82 -5.53
CA ALA A 110 22.56 6.62 -6.25
C ALA A 110 22.05 5.50 -5.33
N ASP A 111 22.66 5.34 -4.16
CA ASP A 111 22.26 4.34 -3.16
C ASP A 111 20.88 4.63 -2.56
N THR A 112 20.60 5.91 -2.26
CA THR A 112 19.26 6.34 -1.80
C THR A 112 18.20 6.09 -2.88
N LEU A 113 18.51 6.40 -4.15
CA LEU A 113 17.61 6.09 -5.27
C LEU A 113 17.38 4.57 -5.44
N LYS A 114 18.39 3.75 -5.16
CA LYS A 114 18.24 2.28 -5.14
C LYS A 114 17.31 1.83 -3.99
N ALA A 115 17.46 2.41 -2.80
CA ALA A 115 16.59 2.14 -1.66
C ALA A 115 15.13 2.55 -1.93
N ILE A 116 14.91 3.75 -2.48
CA ILE A 116 13.59 4.25 -2.88
C ILE A 116 12.93 3.29 -3.88
N ARG A 117 13.64 2.88 -4.94
CA ARG A 117 13.10 1.92 -5.92
C ARG A 117 12.73 0.59 -5.29
N LYS A 118 13.47 0.12 -4.29
CA LYS A 118 13.14 -1.10 -3.54
C LYS A 118 11.85 -0.90 -2.74
N ALA A 119 11.74 0.22 -2.03
CA ALA A 119 10.56 0.56 -1.23
C ALA A 119 9.29 0.76 -2.07
N ILE A 120 9.40 1.36 -3.25
CA ILE A 120 8.27 1.50 -4.18
C ILE A 120 7.72 0.13 -4.59
N ARG A 121 8.60 -0.81 -4.97
CA ARG A 121 8.18 -2.17 -5.34
C ARG A 121 7.58 -2.91 -4.15
N ALA A 122 8.12 -2.72 -2.95
CA ALA A 122 7.54 -3.25 -1.72
C ALA A 122 6.14 -2.65 -1.46
N GLY A 123 5.97 -1.34 -1.67
CA GLY A 123 4.68 -0.66 -1.57
C GLY A 123 3.65 -1.21 -2.55
N TRP A 124 4.03 -1.47 -3.80
CA TRP A 124 3.12 -2.13 -4.75
C TRP A 124 2.79 -3.57 -4.36
N THR A 125 3.78 -4.33 -3.88
CA THR A 125 3.59 -5.69 -3.36
C THR A 125 2.57 -5.69 -2.23
N GLU A 126 2.65 -4.71 -1.33
CA GLU A 126 1.68 -4.55 -0.24
C GLU A 126 0.26 -4.28 -0.76
N LEU A 127 0.12 -3.48 -1.81
CA LEU A 127 -1.19 -3.28 -2.45
C LEU A 127 -1.75 -4.58 -3.04
N VAL A 128 -0.91 -5.43 -3.63
CA VAL A 128 -1.35 -6.74 -4.17
C VAL A 128 -1.81 -7.64 -3.04
N ASN A 129 -1.03 -7.73 -1.96
CA ASN A 129 -1.36 -8.56 -0.80
C ASN A 129 -2.69 -8.15 -0.15
N ARG A 130 -3.05 -6.86 -0.24
CA ARG A 130 -4.33 -6.32 0.23
C ARG A 130 -5.47 -6.42 -0.78
N ASN A 131 -5.25 -6.98 -1.97
CA ASN A 131 -6.19 -6.99 -3.10
C ASN A 131 -6.63 -5.58 -3.52
N MET A 132 -5.70 -4.63 -3.47
CA MET A 132 -5.92 -3.21 -3.81
C MET A 132 -5.05 -2.73 -4.98
N ALA A 133 -4.24 -3.62 -5.57
CA ALA A 133 -3.38 -3.28 -6.69
C ALA A 133 -4.23 -2.96 -7.93
N PRO A 134 -4.08 -1.75 -8.52
CA PRO A 134 -4.85 -1.39 -9.70
C PRO A 134 -4.23 -1.99 -10.97
N LYS A 135 -5.02 -2.14 -12.04
CA LYS A 135 -4.49 -2.55 -13.35
C LYS A 135 -3.48 -1.54 -13.91
N THR A 136 -3.80 -0.24 -13.79
CA THR A 136 -2.93 0.88 -14.12
C THR A 136 -2.96 1.89 -12.98
N TRP A 137 -1.87 2.62 -12.76
CA TRP A 137 -1.80 3.55 -11.63
C TRP A 137 -2.87 4.66 -11.67
N GLY A 138 -3.24 5.11 -12.88
CA GLY A 138 -4.35 6.07 -13.04
C GLY A 138 -5.69 5.57 -12.50
N LYS A 139 -5.89 4.25 -12.44
CA LYS A 139 -7.08 3.59 -11.87
C LYS A 139 -6.93 3.19 -10.40
N ALA A 140 -5.86 3.64 -9.72
CA ALA A 140 -5.69 3.41 -8.29
C ALA A 140 -6.87 4.02 -7.50
N SER A 141 -7.40 3.24 -6.55
CA SER A 141 -8.39 3.77 -5.60
C SER A 141 -7.75 4.78 -4.65
N ALA A 142 -8.56 5.64 -4.03
CA ALA A 142 -8.08 6.60 -3.05
C ALA A 142 -7.35 5.90 -1.88
N SER A 143 -7.92 4.79 -1.39
CA SER A 143 -7.32 4.00 -0.31
C SER A 143 -5.97 3.38 -0.72
N ALA A 144 -5.84 2.89 -1.96
CA ALA A 144 -4.57 2.36 -2.45
C ALA A 144 -3.49 3.44 -2.53
N ARG A 145 -3.83 4.64 -3.02
CA ARG A 145 -2.93 5.80 -3.02
C ARG A 145 -2.52 6.17 -1.60
N GLN A 146 -3.46 6.27 -0.68
CA GLN A 146 -3.18 6.66 0.70
C GLN A 146 -2.22 5.68 1.40
N ILE A 147 -2.46 4.37 1.27
CA ILE A 147 -1.58 3.34 1.82
C ILE A 147 -0.17 3.48 1.22
N PHE A 148 -0.08 3.60 -0.10
CA PHE A 148 1.20 3.72 -0.78
C PHE A 148 1.96 4.98 -0.34
N HIS A 149 1.30 6.15 -0.30
CA HIS A 149 1.89 7.39 0.17
C HIS A 149 2.39 7.28 1.60
N ARG A 150 1.60 6.69 2.50
CA ARG A 150 1.98 6.51 3.90
C ARG A 150 3.23 5.65 4.06
N ILE A 151 3.32 4.52 3.34
CA ILE A 151 4.49 3.63 3.39
C ILE A 151 5.74 4.41 2.97
N LEU A 152 5.67 5.10 1.82
CA LEU A 152 6.84 5.76 1.25
C LEU A 152 7.23 7.03 2.01
N GLN A 153 6.28 7.84 2.47
CA GLN A 153 6.56 9.06 3.23
C GLN A 153 7.08 8.79 4.64
N ARG A 154 6.78 7.61 5.21
CA ARG A 154 7.35 7.17 6.48
C ARG A 154 8.84 6.87 6.33
N ASP A 155 9.20 6.11 5.30
CA ASP A 155 10.59 5.66 5.10
C ASP A 155 11.46 6.73 4.43
N PHE A 156 10.84 7.62 3.63
CA PHE A 156 11.51 8.68 2.89
C PHE A 156 10.72 10.01 3.04
N PRO A 157 11.02 10.80 4.09
CA PRO A 157 10.33 12.07 4.35
C PRO A 157 10.38 13.09 3.20
N LEU A 158 11.35 12.97 2.27
CA LEU A 158 11.45 13.80 1.07
C LEU A 158 10.18 13.79 0.21
N PHE A 159 9.37 12.73 0.26
CA PHE A 159 8.09 12.68 -0.46
C PHE A 159 7.01 13.56 0.16
N LYS A 160 7.24 14.10 1.37
CA LYS A 160 6.41 15.14 1.97
C LYS A 160 6.77 16.54 1.44
N LEU A 161 7.96 16.71 0.87
CA LEU A 161 8.43 17.96 0.25
C LEU A 161 7.85 18.13 -1.16
N ALA A 162 6.52 18.05 -1.25
CA ALA A 162 5.76 18.08 -2.49
C ALA A 162 4.31 18.48 -2.20
N GLU A 163 3.76 19.39 -2.99
CA GLU A 163 2.34 19.71 -2.95
C GLU A 163 1.52 18.52 -3.47
N ASN A 164 0.48 18.15 -2.72
CA ASN A 164 -0.45 17.07 -3.07
C ASN A 164 0.23 15.71 -3.37
N GLY A 165 1.45 15.49 -2.86
CA GLY A 165 2.22 14.27 -3.08
C GLY A 165 2.56 13.99 -4.55
N TRP A 166 2.64 15.03 -5.40
CA TRP A 166 2.81 14.87 -6.84
C TRP A 166 4.05 14.04 -7.24
N LYS A 167 5.14 14.11 -6.47
CA LYS A 167 6.37 13.34 -6.73
C LYS A 167 6.11 11.84 -6.77
N LEU A 168 5.28 11.33 -5.84
CA LEU A 168 4.91 9.91 -5.81
C LEU A 168 3.96 9.55 -6.95
N GLU A 169 2.95 10.39 -7.21
CA GLU A 169 2.00 10.16 -8.31
C GLU A 169 2.69 10.14 -9.68
N TYR A 170 3.58 11.10 -9.92
CA TYR A 170 4.39 11.18 -11.12
C TYR A 170 5.26 9.93 -11.28
N LEU A 171 5.95 9.53 -10.21
CA LEU A 171 6.82 8.37 -10.20
C LEU A 171 6.08 7.07 -10.50
N CYS A 172 4.93 6.85 -9.85
CA CYS A 172 4.12 5.67 -10.08
C CYS A 172 3.52 5.66 -11.48
N THR A 173 3.04 6.79 -11.99
CA THR A 173 2.52 6.91 -13.36
C THR A 173 3.56 6.47 -14.40
N LYS A 174 4.84 6.81 -14.20
CA LYS A 174 5.92 6.45 -15.13
C LYS A 174 6.45 5.02 -14.97
N THR A 175 6.34 4.42 -13.78
CA THR A 175 7.06 3.16 -13.46
C THR A 175 6.17 1.97 -13.13
N TYR A 176 4.94 2.20 -12.69
CA TYR A 176 4.03 1.15 -12.26
C TYR A 176 3.67 0.20 -13.40
N SER A 177 3.27 0.71 -14.57
CA SER A 177 2.79 -0.11 -15.69
C SER A 177 3.83 -1.11 -16.18
N ALA A 178 5.12 -0.74 -16.15
CA ALA A 178 6.20 -1.66 -16.49
C ALA A 178 6.30 -2.79 -15.45
N TRP A 179 6.25 -2.46 -14.16
CA TRP A 179 6.29 -3.46 -13.09
C TRP A 179 5.05 -4.37 -13.11
N SER A 180 3.85 -3.79 -13.17
CA SER A 180 2.59 -4.55 -13.12
C SER A 180 2.48 -5.52 -14.28
N LYS A 181 2.89 -5.13 -15.49
CA LYS A 181 2.92 -6.03 -16.66
C LYS A 181 3.74 -7.30 -16.43
N HIS A 182 4.82 -7.22 -15.67
CA HIS A 182 5.68 -8.38 -15.38
C HIS A 182 5.20 -9.21 -14.19
N HIS A 183 4.44 -8.64 -13.26
CA HIS A 183 4.16 -9.27 -11.97
C HIS A 183 2.69 -9.62 -11.77
N LEU A 184 1.77 -8.90 -12.41
CA LEU A 184 0.33 -8.99 -12.18
C LEU A 184 -0.44 -9.51 -13.39
N ASP A 185 -1.46 -10.31 -13.12
CA ASP A 185 -2.46 -10.69 -14.12
C ASP A 185 -3.44 -9.55 -14.42
N ASP A 186 -4.40 -9.80 -15.32
CA ASP A 186 -5.40 -8.81 -15.70
C ASP A 186 -6.33 -8.36 -14.56
N ASN A 187 -6.39 -9.15 -13.48
CA ASN A 187 -7.21 -8.93 -12.30
C ASN A 187 -6.44 -8.25 -11.16
N GLY A 188 -5.13 -7.98 -11.34
CA GLY A 188 -4.29 -7.34 -10.33
C GLY A 188 -3.74 -8.30 -9.27
N HIS A 189 -3.87 -9.61 -9.48
CA HIS A 189 -3.25 -10.62 -8.61
C HIS A 189 -1.87 -11.02 -9.13
N TRP A 190 -1.09 -11.70 -8.31
CA TRP A 190 0.18 -12.28 -8.73
C TRP A 190 0.00 -13.22 -9.93
N LYS A 191 0.83 -13.04 -10.96
CA LYS A 191 0.91 -14.01 -12.05
C LYS A 191 1.32 -15.38 -11.50
N LYS A 192 0.61 -16.42 -11.93
CA LYS A 192 1.03 -17.80 -11.68
C LYS A 192 2.30 -18.07 -12.48
N VAL A 193 3.37 -18.47 -11.80
CA VAL A 193 4.57 -19.00 -12.47
C VAL A 193 4.18 -20.39 -12.97
N ILE A 194 4.04 -20.55 -14.28
CA ILE A 194 3.99 -21.87 -14.90
C ILE A 194 5.42 -22.41 -14.80
N LYS A 195 5.64 -23.39 -13.93
CA LYS A 195 6.83 -24.23 -14.01
C LYS A 195 6.54 -25.26 -15.10
N ASP A 196 7.22 -25.14 -16.22
CA ASP A 196 7.28 -26.23 -17.19
C ASP A 196 8.18 -27.32 -16.57
N GLU A 197 7.56 -28.29 -15.89
CA GLU A 197 8.19 -29.57 -15.59
C GLU A 197 7.87 -30.51 -16.76
N ASP A 198 8.73 -30.55 -17.77
CA ASP A 198 8.80 -31.64 -18.77
C ASP A 198 10.16 -31.60 -19.48
N GLY A 199 11.21 -31.92 -18.72
CA GLY A 199 12.49 -32.37 -19.26
C GLY A 199 12.62 -33.86 -19.00
N ALA A 200 11.79 -34.66 -19.65
CA ALA A 200 11.93 -36.11 -19.63
C ALA A 200 13.18 -36.48 -20.43
N ASP A 201 14.18 -37.00 -19.71
CA ASP A 201 15.28 -37.77 -20.27
C ASP A 201 14.73 -38.80 -21.27
N SER A 202 15.20 -38.72 -22.51
CA SER A 202 15.20 -39.85 -23.43
C SER A 202 16.61 -39.95 -24.00
N ASP A 203 17.46 -40.66 -23.26
CA ASP A 203 18.50 -41.47 -23.87
C ASP A 203 17.88 -42.31 -25.00
N SER A 204 18.38 -42.14 -26.21
CA SER A 204 18.33 -43.20 -27.22
C SER A 204 19.58 -43.10 -28.08
N ASP A 205 20.53 -43.97 -27.73
CA ASP A 205 21.69 -44.39 -28.48
C ASP A 205 21.32 -44.94 -29.86
N SER A 206 22.00 -44.48 -30.92
CA SER A 206 22.40 -45.20 -32.15
C SER A 206 23.10 -44.26 -33.13
#